data_AF-A0AAN8Q4L2-F1
#
_entry.id   AF-A0AAN8Q4L2-F1
#
_cell.length_a   1.000
_cell.length_b   1.000
_cell.length_c   1.000
_cell.angle_alpha   90.00
_cell.angle_beta   90.00
_cell.angle_gamma   90.00
#
_symmetry.space_group_name_H-M   'P 1'
#
loop_
_entity.id
_entity.type
_entity.pdbx_description
1 polymer ?
#
loop_
_entity_poly.entity_id
_entity_poly.type
_entity_poly.pdbx_seq_one_letter_code
_entity_poly.pdbx_strand_id
1 'polypeptide(L)'
;LSLDALKEILGLKLVGPFDILAEAHRNSANPRPNYHLHWRFFYDPPEYQTVIQGSGENLLHIGYYRDSPDSLPVFLGENEAKKGCTITQMGDNMFAAVHLFLGRKRKERGGRKEGGRTLENLGEELRERAESLGFSLEQKTKGMKQRDKKVVTKTFHGAGLVVPVDQNDVGYRELPETDAGLKRVCKAIAEARSDEDRMKTFGPLQEMITFVQFANDECDYGMGLELGIDLFCYGSHYFYKVIRQLLPMAYSLLKRGLFGEILEAHLSSRSHANLDQLTSA
;
A
#
# COMPACT_ATOMS: atom_id res chain seq x y z
N LEU A 1 -14.07 22.55 -1.32
CA LEU A 1 -12.71 22.14 -0.89
C LEU A 1 -11.76 22.32 -2.07
N SER A 2 -10.58 22.95 -1.89
CA SER A 2 -9.56 23.00 -2.96
C SER A 2 -8.65 21.78 -2.86
N LEU A 3 -8.60 20.96 -3.92
CA LEU A 3 -7.78 19.75 -3.98
C LEU A 3 -6.31 20.04 -4.38
N ASP A 4 -6.09 21.16 -5.04
CA ASP A 4 -4.80 21.52 -5.65
C ASP A 4 -4.00 22.54 -4.81
N ALA A 5 -4.39 22.79 -3.55
CA ALA A 5 -3.76 23.79 -2.69
C ALA A 5 -2.24 23.59 -2.49
N LEU A 6 -1.76 22.34 -2.57
CA LEU A 6 -0.34 21.99 -2.43
C LEU A 6 0.36 21.75 -3.78
N LYS A 7 -0.35 21.90 -4.91
CA LYS A 7 0.13 21.47 -6.22
C LYS A 7 1.28 22.35 -6.72
N GLU A 8 1.12 23.67 -6.67
CA GLU A 8 2.17 24.60 -7.13
C GLU A 8 3.40 24.59 -6.20
N ILE A 9 3.21 24.33 -4.91
CA ILE A 9 4.27 24.42 -3.91
C ILE A 9 5.06 23.11 -3.81
N LEU A 10 4.35 21.99 -3.71
CA LEU A 10 4.93 20.67 -3.43
C LEU A 10 4.74 19.68 -4.57
N GLY A 11 3.93 20.01 -5.58
CA GLY A 11 3.50 19.03 -6.57
C GLY A 11 2.55 18.00 -5.98
N LEU A 12 1.78 18.33 -4.94
CA LEU A 12 0.87 17.37 -4.30
C LEU A 12 -0.59 17.78 -4.55
N LYS A 13 -1.43 16.80 -4.87
CA LYS A 13 -2.87 16.95 -5.04
C LYS A 13 -3.59 16.02 -4.07
N LEU A 14 -4.61 16.51 -3.38
CA LEU A 14 -5.54 15.68 -2.60
C LEU A 14 -6.44 14.89 -3.56
N VAL A 15 -6.58 13.59 -3.33
CA VAL A 15 -7.33 12.68 -4.21
C VAL A 15 -8.10 11.62 -3.40
N GLY A 16 -8.85 10.75 -4.07
CA GLY A 16 -9.51 9.59 -3.47
C GLY A 16 -10.72 10.04 -2.64
N PRO A 17 -10.75 9.82 -1.31
CA PRO A 17 -11.86 10.32 -0.49
C PRO A 17 -12.01 11.85 -0.55
N PHE A 18 -10.94 12.59 -0.83
CA PHE A 18 -11.03 14.04 -0.99
C PHE A 18 -11.76 14.48 -2.26
N ASP A 19 -11.71 13.68 -3.34
CA ASP A 19 -12.51 13.94 -4.54
C ASP A 19 -14.02 13.89 -4.22
N ILE A 20 -14.42 13.04 -3.27
CA ILE A 20 -15.80 12.98 -2.77
C ILE A 20 -16.15 14.23 -1.96
N LEU A 21 -15.26 14.65 -1.04
CA LEU A 21 -15.45 15.87 -0.24
C LEU A 21 -15.46 17.16 -1.09
N ALA A 22 -14.79 17.15 -2.25
CA ALA A 22 -14.85 18.22 -3.23
C ALA A 22 -16.04 18.10 -4.20
N GLU A 23 -16.94 17.12 -3.98
CA GLU A 23 -18.11 16.84 -4.80
C GLU A 23 -17.82 16.43 -6.26
N ALA A 24 -16.58 16.05 -6.60
CA ALA A 24 -16.18 15.69 -7.96
C ALA A 24 -17.00 14.49 -8.51
N HIS A 25 -17.39 13.58 -7.63
CA HIS A 25 -18.23 12.41 -7.96
C HIS A 25 -19.61 12.78 -8.54
N ARG A 26 -20.14 13.98 -8.26
CA ARG A 26 -21.46 14.41 -8.77
C ARG A 26 -21.44 14.67 -10.28
N ASN A 27 -20.27 15.00 -10.84
CA ASN A 27 -20.06 15.24 -12.26
C ASN A 27 -19.21 14.14 -12.90
N SER A 28 -19.23 12.94 -12.32
CA SER A 28 -18.47 11.78 -12.80
C SER A 28 -18.87 11.45 -14.24
N ALA A 29 -17.90 11.37 -15.14
CA ALA A 29 -18.09 10.87 -16.50
C ALA A 29 -18.34 9.35 -16.50
N ASN A 30 -17.83 8.65 -15.48
CA ASN A 30 -18.12 7.24 -15.25
C ASN A 30 -19.45 7.11 -14.48
N PRO A 31 -20.48 6.45 -15.04
CA PRO A 31 -21.78 6.28 -14.38
C PRO A 31 -21.76 5.28 -13.21
N ARG A 32 -20.73 4.44 -13.11
CA ARG A 32 -20.58 3.42 -12.06
C ARG A 32 -19.11 3.35 -11.60
N PRO A 33 -18.59 4.42 -10.98
CA PRO A 33 -17.20 4.45 -10.53
C PRO A 33 -16.95 3.37 -9.48
N ASN A 34 -15.89 2.59 -9.66
CA ASN A 34 -15.46 1.64 -8.64
C ASN A 34 -14.51 2.33 -7.65
N TYR A 35 -15.03 2.78 -6.51
CA TYR A 35 -14.22 3.48 -5.51
C TYR A 35 -13.11 2.65 -4.87
N HIS A 36 -13.17 1.31 -4.95
CA HIS A 36 -12.03 0.48 -4.54
C HIS A 36 -10.82 0.69 -5.44
N LEU A 37 -11.04 1.07 -6.71
CA LEU A 37 -9.99 1.29 -7.71
C LEU A 37 -9.63 2.77 -7.91
N HIS A 38 -10.45 3.68 -7.39
CA HIS A 38 -10.23 5.12 -7.53
C HIS A 38 -8.92 5.52 -6.83
N TRP A 39 -7.94 5.92 -7.64
CA TRP A 39 -6.56 6.22 -7.22
C TRP A 39 -5.81 5.05 -6.58
N ARG A 40 -6.21 3.80 -6.86
CA ARG A 40 -5.46 2.60 -6.46
C ARG A 40 -4.34 2.33 -7.46
N PHE A 41 -3.10 2.50 -7.04
CA PHE A 41 -1.93 2.22 -7.86
C PHE A 41 -1.63 0.73 -7.92
N PHE A 42 -0.83 0.36 -8.92
CA PHE A 42 -0.50 -1.03 -9.22
C PHE A 42 -0.02 -1.83 -8.00
N TYR A 43 0.80 -1.24 -7.12
CA TYR A 43 1.35 -1.91 -5.95
C TYR A 43 0.60 -1.64 -4.64
N ASP A 44 -0.56 -0.99 -4.69
CA ASP A 44 -1.35 -0.69 -3.49
C ASP A 44 -2.06 -1.95 -3.01
N PRO A 45 -1.64 -2.56 -1.88
CA PRO A 45 -2.36 -3.68 -1.32
C PRO A 45 -3.72 -3.19 -0.77
N PRO A 46 -4.67 -4.09 -0.50
CA PRO A 46 -6.00 -3.72 0.01
C PRO A 46 -5.99 -2.82 1.26
N GLU A 47 -4.98 -2.98 2.11
CA GLU A 47 -4.71 -2.19 3.33
C GLU A 47 -4.43 -0.71 3.04
N TYR A 48 -3.98 -0.40 1.82
CA TYR A 48 -3.53 0.92 1.41
C TYR A 48 -4.62 1.67 0.64
N GLN A 49 -4.91 2.90 1.10
CA GLN A 49 -5.89 3.80 0.50
C GLN A 49 -5.23 5.14 0.20
N THR A 50 -4.97 5.41 -1.07
CA THR A 50 -4.39 6.67 -1.55
C THR A 50 -5.26 7.88 -1.20
N VAL A 51 -4.61 8.93 -0.72
CA VAL A 51 -5.24 10.22 -0.37
C VAL A 51 -4.50 11.43 -0.94
N ILE A 52 -3.23 11.27 -1.32
CA ILE A 52 -2.43 12.31 -1.96
C ILE A 52 -1.73 11.71 -3.18
N GLN A 53 -1.81 12.40 -4.31
CA GLN A 53 -1.04 12.10 -5.50
C GLN A 53 0.09 13.12 -5.66
N GLY A 54 1.30 12.65 -5.94
CA GLY A 54 2.43 13.47 -6.34
C GLY A 54 2.47 13.74 -7.84
N SER A 55 2.97 14.91 -8.21
CA SER A 55 3.27 15.30 -9.58
C SER A 55 4.58 14.66 -10.03
N GLY A 56 4.60 14.10 -11.23
CA GLY A 56 5.81 13.57 -11.84
C GLY A 56 5.63 12.16 -12.36
N GLU A 57 6.69 11.65 -12.99
CA GLU A 57 6.58 10.41 -13.74
C GLU A 57 6.62 9.16 -12.86
N ASN A 58 7.17 9.22 -11.65
CA ASN A 58 7.38 8.04 -10.80
C ASN A 58 6.10 7.46 -10.19
N LEU A 59 4.94 8.09 -10.43
CA LEU A 59 3.67 7.71 -9.81
C LEU A 59 3.76 7.74 -8.28
N LEU A 60 4.38 8.80 -7.74
CA LEU A 60 4.48 9.02 -6.30
C LEU A 60 3.10 9.29 -5.73
N HIS A 61 2.78 8.66 -4.60
CA HIS A 61 1.52 8.89 -3.90
C HIS A 61 1.66 8.53 -2.42
N ILE A 62 0.73 9.05 -1.61
CA ILE A 62 0.66 8.83 -0.17
C ILE A 62 -0.76 8.38 0.18
N GLY A 63 -0.84 7.39 1.05
CA GLY A 63 -2.09 6.72 1.41
C GLY A 63 -2.11 6.29 2.87
N TYR A 64 -3.31 6.17 3.40
CA TYR A 64 -3.54 5.57 4.71
C TYR A 64 -3.34 4.05 4.64
N TYR A 65 -2.64 3.49 5.63
CA TYR A 65 -2.47 2.05 5.78
C TYR A 65 -3.32 1.54 6.94
N ARG A 66 -4.14 0.52 6.72
CA ARG A 66 -5.01 -0.11 7.72
C ARG A 66 -4.71 -1.60 7.82
N ASP A 67 -4.35 -2.09 9.01
CA ASP A 67 -4.16 -3.53 9.24
C ASP A 67 -5.48 -4.32 9.17
N SER A 68 -6.62 -3.66 9.40
CA SER A 68 -7.98 -4.22 9.33
C SER A 68 -8.95 -3.19 8.77
N PRO A 69 -9.96 -3.57 7.95
CA PRO A 69 -10.94 -2.63 7.43
C PRO A 69 -11.77 -1.94 8.52
N ASP A 70 -11.96 -2.58 9.67
CA ASP A 70 -12.77 -2.07 10.78
C ASP A 70 -11.99 -1.13 11.72
N SER A 71 -10.69 -0.93 11.46
CA SER A 71 -9.80 -0.12 12.28
C SER A 71 -9.45 1.20 11.60
N LEU A 72 -9.14 2.21 12.41
CA LEU A 72 -8.53 3.44 11.89
C LEU A 72 -7.13 3.15 11.28
N PRO A 73 -6.67 3.99 10.34
CA PRO A 73 -5.32 3.89 9.81
C PRO A 73 -4.25 3.92 10.90
N VAL A 74 -3.22 3.08 10.72
CA VAL A 74 -2.09 2.98 11.65
C VAL A 74 -0.94 3.93 11.28
N PHE A 75 -0.84 4.30 10.00
CA PHE A 75 0.08 5.33 9.50
C PHE A 75 -0.30 5.81 8.10
N LEU A 76 0.38 6.85 7.60
CA LEU A 76 0.46 7.13 6.16
C LEU A 76 1.74 6.56 5.57
N GLY A 77 1.62 5.88 4.43
CA GLY A 77 2.74 5.33 3.68
C GLY A 77 2.94 6.08 2.37
N GLU A 78 4.17 6.25 1.93
CA GLU A 78 4.52 6.75 0.60
C GLU A 78 5.01 5.59 -0.29
N ASN A 79 4.56 5.56 -1.54
CA ASN A 79 5.08 4.66 -2.57
C ASN A 79 5.35 5.42 -3.88
N GLU A 80 6.33 4.95 -4.65
CA GLU A 80 6.59 5.36 -6.02
C GLU A 80 6.35 4.14 -6.93
N ALA A 81 5.15 4.02 -7.49
CA ALA A 81 4.70 2.78 -8.13
C ALA A 81 5.52 2.37 -9.37
N LYS A 82 6.25 3.30 -10.01
CA LYS A 82 7.21 2.96 -11.08
C LYS A 82 8.51 2.34 -10.57
N LYS A 83 8.89 2.58 -9.31
CA LYS A 83 10.13 2.07 -8.71
C LYS A 83 9.95 0.71 -8.04
N GLY A 84 8.73 0.38 -7.61
CA GLY A 84 8.40 -0.92 -7.04
C GLY A 84 7.33 -0.84 -5.96
N CYS A 85 7.24 -1.87 -5.13
CA CYS A 85 6.18 -2.07 -4.15
C CYS A 85 6.50 -1.54 -2.73
N THR A 86 7.69 -0.98 -2.49
CA THR A 86 8.09 -0.53 -1.15
C THR A 86 7.19 0.60 -0.64
N ILE A 87 6.67 0.46 0.58
CA ILE A 87 5.86 1.47 1.26
C ILE A 87 6.68 2.05 2.42
N THR A 88 6.97 3.34 2.35
CA THR A 88 7.75 4.06 3.35
C THR A 88 6.83 4.76 4.34
N GLN A 89 6.98 4.51 5.65
CA GLN A 89 6.17 5.16 6.68
C GLN A 89 6.47 6.66 6.82
N MET A 90 5.42 7.48 6.84
CA MET A 90 5.44 8.94 6.79
C MET A 90 4.63 9.58 7.92
N GLY A 91 4.78 9.08 9.15
CA GLY A 91 4.00 9.51 10.31
C GLY A 91 2.59 8.93 10.34
N ASP A 92 1.85 9.24 11.42
CA ASP A 92 0.52 8.67 11.68
C ASP A 92 -0.66 9.56 11.27
N ASN A 93 -0.37 10.72 10.68
CA ASN A 93 -1.37 11.69 10.24
C ASN A 93 -0.88 12.49 9.02
N MET A 94 -1.82 13.13 8.32
CA MET A 94 -1.52 13.86 7.09
C MET A 94 -0.59 15.06 7.30
N PHE A 95 -0.65 15.74 8.44
CA PHE A 95 0.25 16.86 8.72
C PHE A 95 1.70 16.37 8.78
N ALA A 96 1.97 15.26 9.49
CA ALA A 96 3.28 14.63 9.52
C ALA A 96 3.76 14.25 8.12
N ALA A 97 2.93 13.58 7.32
CA ALA A 97 3.30 13.13 5.98
C ALA A 97 3.70 14.29 5.06
N VAL A 98 2.88 15.35 5.02
CA VAL A 98 3.15 16.55 4.20
C VAL A 98 4.37 17.31 4.73
N HIS A 99 4.52 17.44 6.05
CA HIS A 99 5.68 18.09 6.67
C HIS A 99 7.00 17.35 6.36
N LEU A 100 7.01 16.02 6.42
CA LEU A 100 8.16 15.18 6.07
C LEU A 100 8.50 15.29 4.59
N PHE A 101 7.48 15.28 3.72
CA PHE A 101 7.66 15.47 2.28
C PHE A 101 8.25 16.86 1.97
N LEU A 102 7.72 17.93 2.58
CA LEU A 102 8.24 19.28 2.50
C LEU A 102 9.72 19.33 2.91
N GLY A 103 10.08 18.71 4.03
CA GLY A 103 11.46 18.62 4.50
C GLY A 103 12.39 17.95 3.50
N ARG A 104 11.94 16.87 2.84
CA ARG A 104 12.69 16.18 1.78
C ARG A 104 12.86 17.08 0.54
N LYS A 105 11.80 17.74 0.10
CA LYS A 105 11.84 18.69 -1.02
C LYS A 105 12.79 19.87 -0.78
N ARG A 106 12.86 20.39 0.44
CA ARG A 106 13.83 21.43 0.82
C ARG A 106 15.27 20.94 0.65
N LYS A 107 15.58 19.71 1.09
CA LYS A 107 16.91 19.11 0.93
C LYS A 107 17.27 18.90 -0.54
N GLU A 108 16.34 18.40 -1.35
CA GLU A 108 16.53 18.22 -2.81
C GLU A 108 16.85 19.52 -3.55
N ARG A 109 16.28 20.65 -3.10
CA ARG A 109 16.50 21.97 -3.73
C ARG A 109 17.84 22.63 -3.39
N GLY A 110 18.60 22.12 -2.42
CA GLY A 110 19.99 22.53 -2.18
C GLY A 110 20.22 24.05 -2.01
N GLY A 111 19.34 24.77 -1.31
CA GLY A 111 19.54 26.20 -0.99
C GLY A 111 19.21 27.20 -2.11
N ARG A 112 18.56 26.78 -3.20
CA ARG A 112 18.05 27.71 -4.23
C ARG A 112 17.04 28.70 -3.60
N LYS A 113 17.27 30.00 -3.82
CA LYS A 113 16.46 31.10 -3.22
C LYS A 113 15.00 31.13 -3.70
N GLU A 114 14.73 30.61 -4.89
CA GLU A 114 13.42 30.70 -5.55
C GLU A 114 12.39 29.75 -4.92
N GLY A 115 11.29 30.32 -4.42
CA GLY A 115 10.24 29.58 -3.70
C GLY A 115 10.59 29.17 -2.26
N GLY A 116 11.78 29.50 -1.76
CA GLY A 116 12.23 29.14 -0.40
C GLY A 116 11.33 29.70 0.70
N ARG A 117 10.95 30.98 0.58
CA ARG A 117 10.06 31.65 1.54
C ARG A 117 8.66 31.05 1.57
N THR A 118 8.11 30.64 0.42
CA THR A 118 6.81 29.96 0.35
C THR A 118 6.86 28.60 1.04
N LEU A 119 7.93 27.84 0.82
CA LEU A 119 8.14 26.55 1.49
C LEU A 119 8.31 26.73 3.00
N GLU A 120 9.03 27.76 3.45
CA GLU A 120 9.19 28.13 4.86
C GLU A 120 7.85 28.45 5.50
N ASN A 121 7.09 29.39 4.94
CA ASN A 121 5.77 29.78 5.44
C ASN A 121 4.83 28.57 5.57
N LEU A 122 4.72 27.74 4.53
CA LEU A 122 3.90 26.53 4.58
C LEU A 122 4.34 25.57 5.70
N GLY A 123 5.65 25.47 5.95
CA GLY A 123 6.18 24.64 7.02
C GLY A 123 5.82 25.14 8.42
N GLU A 124 5.81 26.46 8.63
CA GLU A 124 5.37 27.07 9.87
C GLU A 124 3.86 26.91 10.05
N GLU A 125 3.05 27.19 9.02
CA GLU A 125 1.59 27.01 9.05
C GLU A 125 1.19 25.56 9.36
N LEU A 126 1.87 24.58 8.76
CA LEU A 126 1.65 23.16 9.05
C LEU A 126 2.01 22.82 10.51
N ARG A 127 3.09 23.40 11.04
CA ARG A 127 3.54 23.15 12.41
C ARG A 127 2.60 23.73 13.43
N GLU A 128 2.27 25.02 13.30
CA GLU A 128 1.33 25.71 14.17
C GLU A 128 -0.04 25.02 14.16
N ARG A 129 -0.52 24.63 12.97
CA ARG A 129 -1.82 23.96 12.86
C ARG A 129 -1.80 22.56 13.48
N ALA A 130 -0.76 21.77 13.22
CA ALA A 130 -0.60 20.44 13.82
C ALA A 130 -0.55 20.53 15.35
N GLU A 131 0.23 21.47 15.90
CA GLU A 131 0.33 21.71 17.34
C GLU A 131 -1.03 22.10 17.94
N SER A 132 -1.76 23.03 17.30
CA SER A 132 -3.09 23.46 17.76
C SER A 132 -4.13 22.32 17.80
N LEU A 133 -3.94 21.29 16.97
CA LEU A 133 -4.81 20.12 16.88
C LEU A 133 -4.27 18.91 17.67
N GLY A 134 -3.09 19.02 18.28
CA GLY A 134 -2.44 17.93 19.01
C GLY A 134 -1.88 16.81 18.14
N PHE A 135 -1.57 17.09 16.87
CA PHE A 135 -0.98 16.10 15.95
C PHE A 135 0.55 16.10 16.02
N SER A 136 1.13 14.91 16.13
CA SER A 136 2.59 14.72 16.05
C SER A 136 3.08 14.94 14.61
N LEU A 137 4.28 15.51 14.45
CA LEU A 137 4.98 15.63 13.16
C LEU A 137 6.14 14.63 13.04
N GLU A 138 6.27 13.69 13.97
CA GLU A 138 7.30 12.65 13.92
C GLU A 138 7.07 11.69 12.75
N GLN A 139 8.16 11.26 12.10
CA GLN A 139 8.09 10.19 11.10
C GLN A 139 7.61 8.86 11.69
N LYS A 140 7.90 8.60 12.96
CA LYS A 140 7.62 7.33 13.62
C LYS A 140 7.17 7.53 15.06
N THR A 141 5.87 7.63 15.24
CA THR A 141 5.24 7.92 16.53
C THR A 141 5.29 6.73 17.49
N LYS A 142 4.92 6.97 18.75
CA LYS A 142 4.80 5.92 19.77
C LYS A 142 3.81 4.82 19.35
N GLY A 143 2.68 5.19 18.75
CA GLY A 143 1.66 4.25 18.28
C GLY A 143 2.21 3.34 17.17
N MET A 144 2.93 3.91 16.20
CA MET A 144 3.58 3.15 15.13
C MET A 144 4.63 2.16 15.68
N LYS A 145 5.44 2.58 16.64
CA LYS A 145 6.42 1.70 17.31
C LYS A 145 5.76 0.58 18.11
N GLN A 146 4.59 0.83 18.70
CA GLN A 146 3.81 -0.21 19.38
C GLN A 146 3.21 -1.20 18.38
N ARG A 147 2.75 -0.72 17.21
CA ARG A 147 2.28 -1.55 16.11
C ARG A 147 3.41 -2.42 15.56
N ASP A 148 4.62 -1.89 15.39
CA ASP A 148 5.79 -2.66 14.92
C ASP A 148 6.09 -3.89 15.79
N LYS A 149 5.83 -3.83 17.10
CA LYS A 149 6.00 -4.98 18.00
C LYS A 149 5.01 -6.11 17.73
N LYS A 150 3.93 -5.83 17.01
CA LYS A 150 2.89 -6.79 16.60
C LYS A 150 3.06 -7.24 15.15
N VAL A 151 4.06 -6.72 14.45
CA VAL A 151 4.33 -7.09 13.06
C VAL A 151 4.97 -8.46 13.05
N VAL A 152 4.32 -9.41 12.38
CA VAL A 152 4.79 -10.81 12.30
C VAL A 152 5.79 -11.03 11.16
N THR A 153 5.65 -10.27 10.07
CA THR A 153 6.59 -10.25 8.94
C THR A 153 6.52 -8.91 8.22
N LYS A 154 7.58 -8.53 7.50
CA LYS A 154 7.64 -7.28 6.73
C LYS A 154 7.02 -7.39 5.35
N THR A 155 7.02 -8.58 4.74
CA THR A 155 6.71 -8.82 3.31
C THR A 155 7.58 -7.97 2.37
N PHE A 156 7.41 -8.13 1.06
CA PHE A 156 8.18 -7.41 0.04
C PHE A 156 7.96 -5.89 0.06
N HIS A 157 6.79 -5.42 0.47
CA HIS A 157 6.52 -3.98 0.53
C HIS A 157 7.06 -3.29 1.79
N GLY A 158 7.48 -4.05 2.81
CA GLY A 158 8.12 -3.52 4.02
C GLY A 158 7.21 -2.85 5.04
N ALA A 159 5.93 -2.57 4.72
CA ALA A 159 4.95 -2.05 5.67
C ALA A 159 4.62 -3.02 6.81
N GLY A 160 4.79 -4.33 6.58
CA GLY A 160 4.57 -5.40 7.54
C GLY A 160 3.12 -5.78 7.80
N LEU A 161 2.91 -7.02 8.22
CA LEU A 161 1.60 -7.61 8.51
C LEU A 161 1.37 -7.71 10.01
N VAL A 162 0.14 -7.42 10.42
CA VAL A 162 -0.35 -7.68 11.78
C VAL A 162 -1.52 -8.64 11.66
N VAL A 163 -1.40 -9.80 12.31
CA VAL A 163 -2.47 -10.79 12.45
C VAL A 163 -2.65 -11.12 13.93
N PRO A 164 -3.82 -11.62 14.35
CA PRO A 164 -3.97 -12.15 15.70
C PRO A 164 -3.01 -13.32 15.91
N VAL A 165 -2.23 -13.30 16.99
CA VAL A 165 -1.40 -14.41 17.46
C VAL A 165 -1.77 -14.65 18.92
N ASP A 166 -2.12 -15.88 19.25
CA ASP A 166 -2.53 -16.24 20.60
C ASP A 166 -1.33 -16.49 21.53
N GLN A 167 -1.60 -16.90 22.77
CA GLN A 167 -0.55 -17.17 23.77
C GLN A 167 0.31 -18.40 23.48
N ASN A 168 -0.10 -19.24 22.52
CA ASN A 168 0.60 -20.45 22.10
C ASN A 168 1.31 -20.24 20.74
N ASP A 169 1.47 -18.98 20.32
CA ASP A 169 2.03 -18.57 19.03
C ASP A 169 1.20 -19.03 17.80
N VAL A 170 -0.10 -19.32 17.98
CA VAL A 170 -1.00 -19.67 16.88
C VAL A 170 -1.59 -18.41 16.24
N GLY A 171 -1.42 -18.29 14.93
CA GLY A 171 -1.92 -17.22 14.06
C GLY A 171 -0.99 -16.90 12.88
N TYR A 172 0.30 -17.24 13.01
CA TYR A 172 1.32 -17.01 11.98
C TYR A 172 2.47 -18.02 12.10
N ARG A 173 2.93 -18.50 10.95
CA ARG A 173 4.21 -19.19 10.77
C ARG A 173 4.93 -18.68 9.53
N GLU A 174 6.25 -18.75 9.55
CA GLU A 174 7.09 -18.26 8.45
C GLU A 174 6.97 -19.14 7.19
N LEU A 175 7.22 -18.53 6.03
CA LEU A 175 7.43 -19.27 4.78
C LEU A 175 8.68 -20.16 4.87
N PRO A 176 8.72 -21.31 4.18
CA PRO A 176 9.91 -22.17 4.13
C PRO A 176 11.07 -21.52 3.34
N GLU A 177 10.83 -20.38 2.70
CA GLU A 177 11.78 -19.64 1.88
C GLU A 177 12.00 -18.24 2.44
N THR A 178 13.24 -17.77 2.37
CA THR A 178 13.56 -16.36 2.65
C THR A 178 12.99 -15.44 1.57
N ASP A 179 12.80 -14.15 1.84
CA ASP A 179 12.40 -13.16 0.82
C ASP A 179 13.26 -13.22 -0.45
N ALA A 180 14.58 -13.40 -0.28
CA ALA A 180 15.52 -13.50 -1.40
C ALA A 180 15.38 -14.83 -2.16
N GLY A 181 15.01 -15.91 -1.48
CA GLY A 181 14.63 -17.20 -2.08
C GLY A 181 13.35 -17.06 -2.89
N LEU A 182 12.28 -16.54 -2.27
CA LEU A 182 10.99 -16.35 -2.93
C LEU A 182 11.09 -15.41 -4.14
N LYS A 183 11.87 -14.32 -4.07
CA LYS A 183 12.14 -13.45 -5.24
C LYS A 183 12.83 -14.19 -6.38
N ARG A 184 13.75 -15.12 -6.08
CA ARG A 184 14.40 -15.97 -7.10
C ARG A 184 13.40 -16.93 -7.74
N VAL A 185 12.53 -17.57 -6.95
CA VAL A 185 11.44 -18.42 -7.45
C VAL A 185 10.52 -17.62 -8.37
N CYS A 186 10.06 -16.45 -7.92
CA CYS A 186 9.18 -15.58 -8.70
C CYS A 186 9.83 -15.16 -10.03
N LYS A 187 11.13 -14.82 -10.00
CA LYS A 187 11.91 -14.48 -11.19
C LYS A 187 11.99 -15.64 -12.18
N ALA A 188 12.30 -16.84 -11.70
CA ALA A 188 12.37 -18.04 -12.55
C ALA A 188 11.03 -18.34 -13.24
N ILE A 189 9.90 -18.08 -12.58
CA ILE A 189 8.56 -18.24 -13.17
C ILE A 189 8.27 -17.12 -14.18
N ALA A 190 8.49 -15.86 -13.80
CA ALA A 190 8.14 -14.71 -14.64
C ALA A 190 8.98 -14.62 -15.92
N GLU A 191 10.25 -15.02 -15.85
CA GLU A 191 11.21 -14.95 -16.97
C GLU A 191 11.37 -16.28 -17.73
N ALA A 192 10.56 -17.30 -17.42
CA ALA A 192 10.57 -18.57 -18.16
C ALA A 192 10.29 -18.35 -19.65
N ARG A 193 11.02 -19.08 -20.51
CA ARG A 193 11.01 -18.90 -21.98
C ARG A 193 9.78 -19.48 -22.68
N SER A 194 9.11 -20.43 -22.03
CA SER A 194 7.91 -21.10 -22.52
C SER A 194 6.98 -21.45 -21.37
N ASP A 195 5.72 -21.74 -21.66
CA ASP A 195 4.75 -22.18 -20.65
C ASP A 195 5.14 -23.53 -20.05
N GLU A 196 5.74 -24.42 -20.85
CA GLU A 196 6.25 -25.72 -20.37
C GLU A 196 7.38 -25.54 -19.36
N ASP A 197 8.35 -24.66 -19.65
CA ASP A 197 9.43 -24.34 -18.72
C ASP A 197 8.89 -23.66 -17.46
N ARG A 198 7.88 -22.80 -17.63
CA ARG A 198 7.23 -22.13 -16.50
C ARG A 198 6.55 -23.13 -15.58
N MET A 199 5.82 -24.10 -16.12
CA MET A 199 5.18 -25.14 -15.31
C MET A 199 6.20 -25.93 -14.48
N LYS A 200 7.39 -26.18 -15.02
CA LYS A 200 8.49 -26.84 -14.27
C LYS A 200 9.02 -25.95 -13.14
N THR A 201 9.10 -24.64 -13.35
CA THR A 201 9.59 -23.69 -12.33
C THR A 201 8.55 -23.34 -11.26
N PHE A 202 7.28 -23.71 -11.46
CA PHE A 202 6.20 -23.54 -10.47
C PHE A 202 6.26 -24.51 -9.29
N GLY A 203 7.04 -25.61 -9.37
CA GLY A 203 7.11 -26.65 -8.35
C GLY A 203 7.31 -26.12 -6.90
N PRO A 204 8.35 -25.30 -6.64
CA PRO A 204 8.56 -24.73 -5.30
C PRO A 204 7.39 -23.87 -4.81
N LEU A 205 6.72 -23.14 -5.71
CA LEU A 205 5.56 -22.33 -5.34
C LEU A 205 4.36 -23.21 -4.98
N GLN A 206 4.14 -24.33 -5.68
CA GLN A 206 3.07 -25.28 -5.34
C GLN A 206 3.30 -25.95 -3.97
N GLU A 207 4.54 -26.25 -3.63
CA GLU A 207 4.90 -26.77 -2.31
C GLU A 207 4.58 -25.75 -1.20
N MET A 208 4.95 -24.47 -1.40
CA MET A 208 4.58 -23.39 -0.47
C MET A 208 3.05 -23.24 -0.34
N ILE A 209 2.29 -23.34 -1.43
CA ILE A 209 0.82 -23.30 -1.39
C ILE A 209 0.27 -24.47 -0.56
N THR A 210 0.87 -25.65 -0.68
CA THR A 210 0.48 -26.84 0.11
C THR A 210 0.73 -26.61 1.60
N PHE A 211 1.88 -26.05 1.97
CA PHE A 211 2.15 -25.70 3.38
C PHE A 211 1.21 -24.63 3.91
N VAL A 212 0.79 -23.67 3.09
CA VAL A 212 -0.24 -22.69 3.46
C VAL A 212 -1.57 -23.38 3.78
N GLN A 213 -1.95 -24.46 3.08
CA GLN A 213 -3.17 -25.19 3.44
C GLN A 213 -3.05 -25.84 4.83
N PHE A 214 -1.93 -26.50 5.13
CA PHE A 214 -1.69 -27.03 6.47
C PHE A 214 -1.68 -25.93 7.55
N ALA A 215 -1.07 -24.78 7.25
CA ALA A 215 -1.09 -23.63 8.15
C ALA A 215 -2.52 -23.12 8.40
N ASN A 216 -3.35 -23.05 7.35
CA ASN A 216 -4.75 -22.65 7.50
C ASN A 216 -5.56 -23.64 8.35
N ASP A 217 -5.37 -24.95 8.16
CA ASP A 217 -6.02 -25.97 8.99
C ASP A 217 -5.61 -25.86 10.48
N GLU A 218 -4.39 -25.39 10.72
CA GLU A 218 -3.81 -25.17 12.06
C GLU A 218 -3.98 -23.72 12.55
N CYS A 219 -4.85 -22.92 11.91
CA CYS A 219 -5.18 -21.53 12.25
C CYS A 219 -4.06 -20.48 12.08
N ASP A 220 -2.95 -20.83 11.41
CA ASP A 220 -1.84 -19.94 11.06
C ASP A 220 -2.09 -19.17 9.75
N TYR A 221 -3.20 -18.45 9.70
CA TYR A 221 -3.69 -17.74 8.50
C TYR A 221 -2.71 -16.69 7.97
N GLY A 222 -1.80 -16.18 8.82
CA GLY A 222 -0.80 -15.19 8.46
C GLY A 222 0.18 -15.67 7.38
N MET A 223 0.46 -16.97 7.29
CA MET A 223 1.38 -17.53 6.29
C MET A 223 0.83 -17.37 4.86
N GLY A 224 -0.45 -17.68 4.66
CA GLY A 224 -1.11 -17.52 3.37
C GLY A 224 -1.26 -16.05 2.98
N LEU A 225 -1.48 -15.17 3.96
CA LEU A 225 -1.49 -13.72 3.75
C LEU A 225 -0.13 -13.22 3.26
N GLU A 226 0.96 -13.60 3.94
CA GLU A 226 2.34 -13.22 3.55
C GLU A 226 2.66 -13.65 2.12
N LEU A 227 2.52 -14.94 1.80
CA LEU A 227 2.83 -15.45 0.47
C LEU A 227 2.01 -14.73 -0.62
N GLY A 228 0.72 -14.53 -0.38
CA GLY A 228 -0.15 -13.84 -1.30
C GLY A 228 0.26 -12.37 -1.53
N ILE A 229 0.64 -11.65 -0.46
CA ILE A 229 1.11 -10.27 -0.53
C ILE A 229 2.45 -10.19 -1.26
N ASP A 230 3.39 -11.09 -0.99
CA ASP A 230 4.69 -11.11 -1.66
C ASP A 230 4.56 -11.34 -3.17
N LEU A 231 3.70 -12.27 -3.59
CA LEU A 231 3.38 -12.49 -5.00
C LEU A 231 2.69 -11.26 -5.62
N PHE A 232 1.75 -10.63 -4.89
CA PHE A 232 1.11 -9.39 -5.32
C PHE A 232 2.13 -8.27 -5.52
N CYS A 233 3.07 -8.12 -4.59
CA CYS A 233 4.16 -7.15 -4.60
C CYS A 233 5.21 -7.43 -5.68
N TYR A 234 5.39 -8.69 -6.09
CA TYR A 234 6.25 -9.03 -7.23
C TYR A 234 5.66 -8.51 -8.56
N GLY A 235 4.33 -8.47 -8.68
CA GLY A 235 3.64 -7.74 -9.75
C GLY A 235 3.44 -8.48 -11.08
N SER A 236 3.92 -9.73 -11.22
CA SER A 236 3.71 -10.49 -12.46
C SER A 236 2.31 -11.06 -12.58
N HIS A 237 1.69 -10.92 -13.76
CA HIS A 237 0.35 -11.44 -14.05
C HIS A 237 0.26 -12.97 -13.94
N TYR A 238 1.38 -13.70 -14.09
CA TYR A 238 1.43 -15.14 -13.90
C TYR A 238 1.03 -15.59 -12.48
N PHE A 239 1.10 -14.70 -11.50
CA PHE A 239 0.72 -15.02 -10.12
C PHE A 239 -0.74 -14.70 -9.79
N TYR A 240 -1.48 -14.02 -10.67
CA TYR A 240 -2.82 -13.54 -10.34
C TYR A 240 -3.78 -14.66 -9.95
N LYS A 241 -3.65 -15.85 -10.57
CA LYS A 241 -4.46 -17.01 -10.19
C LYS A 241 -4.15 -17.48 -8.77
N VAL A 242 -2.87 -17.56 -8.41
CA VAL A 242 -2.43 -17.98 -7.07
C VAL A 242 -2.82 -16.92 -6.03
N ILE A 243 -2.65 -15.64 -6.33
CA ILE A 243 -3.04 -14.54 -5.44
C ILE A 243 -4.55 -14.60 -5.15
N ARG A 244 -5.39 -14.85 -6.16
CA ARG A 244 -6.85 -15.05 -5.98
C ARG A 244 -7.21 -16.29 -5.15
N GLN A 245 -6.35 -17.30 -5.10
CA GLN A 245 -6.56 -18.47 -4.25
C GLN A 245 -6.16 -18.17 -2.79
N LEU A 246 -5.04 -17.49 -2.58
CA LEU A 246 -4.46 -17.27 -1.25
C LEU A 246 -5.14 -16.12 -0.49
N LEU A 247 -5.17 -14.92 -1.08
CA LEU A 247 -5.49 -13.71 -0.33
C LEU A 247 -6.97 -13.58 0.05
N PRO A 248 -7.96 -13.83 -0.84
CA PRO A 248 -9.36 -13.80 -0.43
C PRO A 248 -9.66 -14.79 0.71
N MET A 249 -9.06 -15.98 0.68
CA MET A 249 -9.19 -16.98 1.74
C MET A 249 -8.56 -16.47 3.05
N ALA A 250 -7.32 -15.99 3.01
CA ALA A 250 -6.62 -15.46 4.18
C ALA A 250 -7.38 -14.28 4.81
N TYR A 251 -7.85 -13.33 3.99
CA TYR A 251 -8.67 -12.22 4.46
C TYR A 251 -9.99 -12.69 5.06
N SER A 252 -10.66 -13.68 4.48
CA SER A 252 -11.89 -14.25 5.05
C SER A 252 -11.65 -14.89 6.42
N LEU A 253 -10.60 -15.73 6.54
CA LEU A 253 -10.24 -16.39 7.80
C LEU A 253 -9.86 -15.38 8.90
N LEU A 254 -9.22 -14.26 8.51
CA LEU A 254 -8.90 -13.14 9.39
C LEU A 254 -10.07 -12.17 9.65
N LYS A 255 -11.26 -12.46 9.10
CA LYS A 255 -12.47 -11.61 9.19
C LYS A 255 -12.27 -10.20 8.60
N ARG A 256 -11.53 -10.11 7.49
CA ARG A 256 -11.22 -8.88 6.73
C ARG A 256 -11.82 -8.91 5.33
N GLY A 257 -13.06 -9.39 5.18
CA GLY A 257 -13.69 -9.69 3.89
C GLY A 257 -13.61 -8.54 2.86
N LEU A 258 -13.75 -7.29 3.30
CA LEU A 258 -13.63 -6.10 2.44
C LEU A 258 -12.28 -6.04 1.69
N PHE A 259 -11.18 -6.48 2.31
CA PHE A 259 -9.88 -6.52 1.64
C PHE A 259 -9.84 -7.57 0.52
N GLY A 260 -10.56 -8.67 0.67
CA GLY A 260 -10.78 -9.64 -0.40
C GLY A 260 -11.56 -9.05 -1.59
N GLU A 261 -12.61 -8.28 -1.32
CA GLU A 261 -13.39 -7.58 -2.36
C GLU A 261 -12.56 -6.55 -3.13
N ILE A 262 -11.79 -5.73 -2.40
CA ILE A 262 -10.86 -4.75 -2.97
C ILE A 262 -9.83 -5.45 -3.86
N LEU A 263 -9.27 -6.56 -3.37
CA LEU A 263 -8.28 -7.33 -4.13
C LEU A 263 -8.86 -7.89 -5.42
N GLU A 264 -10.06 -8.48 -5.39
CA GLU A 264 -10.66 -9.07 -6.58
C GLU A 264 -10.97 -8.02 -7.64
N ALA A 265 -11.51 -6.88 -7.22
CA ALA A 265 -11.67 -5.73 -8.09
C ALA A 265 -10.32 -5.28 -8.67
N HIS A 266 -9.29 -5.20 -7.83
CA HIS A 266 -7.96 -4.74 -8.23
C HIS A 266 -7.32 -5.68 -9.24
N LEU A 267 -7.25 -6.99 -8.98
CA LEU A 267 -6.65 -7.97 -9.90
C LEU A 267 -7.42 -8.12 -11.22
N SER A 268 -8.70 -7.76 -11.24
CA SER A 268 -9.53 -7.77 -12.45
C SER A 268 -9.31 -6.56 -13.35
N SER A 269 -8.73 -5.47 -12.82
CA SER A 269 -8.49 -4.23 -13.55
C SER A 269 -7.20 -3.53 -13.09
N ARG A 270 -6.16 -4.32 -12.83
CA ARG A 270 -4.88 -3.85 -12.29
C ARG A 270 -4.11 -3.10 -13.38
N SER A 271 -4.03 -1.78 -13.25
CA SER A 271 -3.53 -0.88 -14.30
C SER A 271 -2.47 0.08 -13.76
N HIS A 272 -1.60 0.55 -14.66
CA HIS A 272 -0.66 1.65 -14.40
C HIS A 272 -1.20 3.02 -14.82
N ALA A 273 -2.35 3.07 -15.50
CA ALA A 273 -2.94 4.27 -16.08
C ALA A 273 -4.44 4.36 -15.72
N ASN A 274 -5.01 5.57 -15.89
CA ASN A 274 -6.44 5.83 -15.72
C ASN A 274 -6.99 5.44 -14.33
N LEU A 275 -6.25 5.81 -13.29
CA LEU A 275 -6.61 5.49 -11.90
C LEU A 275 -7.78 6.32 -11.39
N ASP A 276 -8.04 7.48 -12.02
CA ASP A 276 -9.20 8.32 -11.69
C ASP A 276 -10.49 7.71 -12.27
N GLN A 277 -11.15 6.90 -11.44
CA GLN A 277 -12.44 6.29 -11.78
C GLN A 277 -13.59 7.27 -12.00
N LEU A 278 -13.45 8.57 -11.69
CA LEU A 278 -14.51 9.56 -11.91
C LEU A 278 -14.46 10.17 -13.31
N THR A 279 -13.26 10.30 -13.88
CA THR A 279 -13.06 10.92 -15.20
C THR A 279 -12.77 9.90 -16.30
N SER A 280 -12.36 8.69 -15.93
CA SER A 280 -12.10 7.61 -16.88
C SER A 280 -13.42 7.00 -17.37
N ALA A 281 -13.75 7.23 -18.64
CA ALA A 281 -14.77 6.49 -19.39
C ALA A 281 -14.09 5.55 -20.39
#